data_AF-A0A8S3XDS5-F1
#
_entry.id   AF-A0A8S3XDS5-F1
#
_cell.length_a   1.000
_cell.length_b   1.000
_cell.length_c   1.000
_cell.angle_alpha   90.00
_cell.angle_beta   90.00
_cell.angle_gamma   90.00
#
_symmetry.space_group_name_H-M   'P 1'
#
loop_
_entity.id
_entity.type
_entity.pdbx_description
1 polymer ?
#
loop_
_entity_poly.entity_id
_entity_poly.type
_entity_poly.pdbx_seq_one_letter_code
_entity_poly.pdbx_strand_id
1 'polypeptide(L)'
;MEHFKEQQIVRWLEEESEDSVDVPIDETSDGENSDYGPDVIEESSEEDGTSDPELPEELDSEDDDEDNVPLAKLRTSNHYVVRRKLRNGNTETIYRWKKTAPNPSVRTRQHNIISHLPGPRYIGRDCNTPLEAWSLFFPIDVLNNIVQYTNEKIQTLQDKYGRSRDAQPTNIPEIRALLGLLYLIGTQKSCHVKIEEVFSADGTEHMSETCSLSLLKLFGTAK
;
A
#
# COMPACT_ATOMS: atom_id res chain seq x y z
N MET A 1 -0.96 -35.36 26.88
CA MET A 1 -1.17 -33.89 26.87
C MET A 1 -1.24 -33.35 25.43
N GLU A 2 -0.47 -33.91 24.49
CA GLU A 2 -0.55 -33.55 23.06
C GLU A 2 -1.84 -34.02 22.36
N HIS A 3 -2.30 -35.24 22.66
CA HIS A 3 -3.55 -35.79 22.12
C HIS A 3 -4.82 -34.97 22.48
N PHE A 4 -4.76 -34.17 23.53
CA PHE A 4 -5.87 -33.26 23.91
C PHE A 4 -5.87 -31.98 23.08
N LYS A 5 -4.69 -31.54 22.61
CA LYS A 5 -4.54 -30.36 21.76
C LYS A 5 -4.98 -30.64 20.33
N GLU A 6 -4.69 -31.83 19.80
CA GLU A 6 -5.13 -32.24 18.46
C GLU A 6 -6.66 -32.33 18.36
N GLN A 7 -7.32 -32.86 19.40
CA GLN A 7 -8.79 -32.92 19.45
C GLN A 7 -9.45 -31.54 19.57
N GLN A 8 -8.79 -30.57 20.21
CA GLN A 8 -9.27 -29.18 20.25
C GLN A 8 -9.18 -28.51 18.87
N ILE A 9 -8.10 -28.78 18.13
CA ILE A 9 -7.86 -28.22 16.79
C ILE A 9 -8.88 -28.77 15.77
N VAL A 10 -9.18 -30.07 15.82
CA VAL A 10 -10.19 -30.69 14.93
C VAL A 10 -11.58 -30.11 15.19
N ARG A 11 -11.93 -29.90 16.46
CA ARG A 11 -13.23 -29.31 16.82
C ARG A 11 -13.38 -27.87 16.31
N TRP A 12 -12.31 -27.07 16.33
CA TRP A 12 -12.33 -25.71 15.79
C TRP A 12 -12.49 -25.68 14.27
N LEU A 13 -11.97 -26.69 13.56
CA LEU A 13 -12.09 -26.80 12.11
C LEU A 13 -13.48 -27.26 11.65
N GLU A 14 -14.18 -28.06 12.45
CA GLU A 14 -15.55 -28.52 12.15
C GLU A 14 -16.59 -27.41 12.39
N GLU A 15 -16.42 -26.60 13.45
CA GLU A 15 -17.32 -25.46 13.76
C GLU A 15 -17.25 -24.33 12.71
N GLU A 16 -16.15 -24.15 11.99
CA GLU A 16 -16.03 -23.14 10.91
C GLU A 16 -16.77 -23.53 9.61
N SER A 17 -17.18 -24.81 9.47
CA SER A 17 -17.75 -25.32 8.21
C SER A 17 -19.27 -25.25 8.12
N GLU A 18 -19.99 -24.92 9.20
CA GLU A 18 -21.47 -24.99 9.24
C GLU A 18 -22.21 -23.64 9.15
N ASP A 19 -21.51 -22.49 9.11
CA ASP A 19 -22.15 -21.16 9.07
C ASP A 19 -22.04 -20.42 7.71
N SER A 20 -22.12 -21.16 6.59
CA SER A 20 -22.39 -20.54 5.28
C SER A 20 -23.89 -20.30 5.11
N VAL A 21 -24.42 -19.23 5.72
CA VAL A 21 -25.78 -18.74 5.47
C VAL A 21 -25.71 -17.62 4.42
N ASP A 22 -26.40 -17.85 3.32
CA ASP A 22 -26.59 -16.96 2.16
C ASP A 22 -27.13 -15.58 2.60
N VAL A 23 -26.39 -14.49 2.36
CA VAL A 23 -26.84 -13.11 2.61
C VAL A 23 -26.95 -12.36 1.28
N PRO A 24 -28.15 -11.88 0.89
CA PRO A 24 -28.34 -11.06 -0.30
C PRO A 24 -27.62 -9.71 -0.18
N ILE A 25 -26.88 -9.35 -1.23
CA ILE A 25 -26.21 -8.06 -1.37
C ILE A 25 -27.25 -7.00 -1.73
N ASP A 26 -27.47 -6.02 -0.84
CA ASP A 26 -28.11 -4.74 -1.14
C ASP A 26 -27.07 -3.62 -1.06
N GLU A 27 -27.19 -2.65 -1.97
CA GLU A 27 -26.29 -1.52 -2.12
C GLU A 27 -26.39 -0.54 -0.94
N THR A 28 -25.28 0.08 -0.52
CA THR A 28 -25.15 1.55 -0.34
C THR A 28 -23.83 1.97 0.32
N SER A 29 -23.19 2.97 -0.30
CA SER A 29 -22.63 4.21 0.27
C SER A 29 -21.50 4.21 1.33
N ASP A 30 -20.42 4.92 0.93
CA ASP A 30 -19.56 5.87 1.66
C ASP A 30 -18.67 5.43 2.83
N GLY A 31 -17.37 5.78 2.69
CA GLY A 31 -16.57 6.28 3.81
C GLY A 31 -15.19 5.64 3.99
N GLU A 32 -14.21 5.98 3.14
CA GLU A 32 -12.80 5.69 3.42
C GLU A 32 -12.26 6.65 4.50
N ASN A 33 -11.97 6.12 5.70
CA ASN A 33 -11.08 6.76 6.66
C ASN A 33 -10.12 5.67 7.20
N SER A 34 -8.92 5.59 6.61
CA SER A 34 -7.84 4.72 7.09
C SER A 34 -6.81 5.57 7.84
N ASP A 35 -6.94 5.54 9.16
CA ASP A 35 -5.99 6.03 10.16
C ASP A 35 -4.82 5.04 10.27
N TYR A 36 -3.64 5.42 9.77
CA TYR A 36 -2.40 4.63 9.91
C TYR A 36 -1.54 5.27 11.00
N GLY A 37 -1.50 4.64 12.17
CA GLY A 37 -0.56 4.97 13.24
C GLY A 37 0.87 4.53 12.87
N PRO A 38 1.92 5.20 13.38
CA PRO A 38 3.30 4.83 13.09
C PRO A 38 3.79 3.71 14.02
N ASP A 39 4.23 2.60 13.42
CA ASP A 39 5.00 1.54 14.07
C ASP A 39 6.38 2.04 14.48
N VAL A 40 6.73 1.75 15.74
CA VAL A 40 8.03 1.95 16.35
C VAL A 40 8.94 0.80 15.91
N ILE A 41 10.10 1.10 15.30
CA ILE A 41 11.16 0.12 15.07
C ILE A 41 12.42 0.59 15.78
N GLU A 42 12.85 -0.23 16.73
CA GLU A 42 14.01 -0.09 17.60
C GLU A 42 15.29 -0.55 16.87
N GLU A 43 16.30 0.33 16.94
CA GLU A 43 17.73 0.08 17.18
C GLU A 43 18.64 -0.62 16.15
N SER A 44 19.66 0.12 15.69
CA SER A 44 21.08 -0.13 16.05
C SER A 44 21.97 0.90 15.35
N SER A 45 22.52 1.84 16.13
CA SER A 45 23.44 2.88 15.66
C SER A 45 24.84 2.61 16.21
N GLU A 46 25.80 2.42 15.31
CA GLU A 46 27.23 2.35 15.63
C GLU A 46 27.76 3.75 15.96
N GLU A 47 28.50 3.83 17.07
CA GLU A 47 29.14 5.02 17.62
C GLU A 47 30.23 5.57 16.69
N ASP A 48 30.19 6.87 16.39
CA ASP A 48 31.41 7.62 16.05
C ASP A 48 31.41 8.95 16.80
N GLY A 49 32.35 9.07 17.73
CA GLY A 49 32.46 10.16 18.67
C GLY A 49 33.19 11.35 18.09
N THR A 50 32.60 12.55 18.19
CA THR A 50 33.38 13.79 18.12
C THR A 50 32.84 14.85 19.10
N SER A 51 33.60 15.02 20.17
CA SER A 51 33.96 16.23 20.93
C SER A 51 32.98 17.41 21.06
N ASP A 52 32.58 17.60 22.31
CA ASP A 52 31.96 18.78 22.94
C ASP A 52 32.78 20.08 22.81
N PRO A 53 32.11 21.22 22.57
CA PRO A 53 32.53 22.46 23.21
C PRO A 53 31.37 23.09 24.00
N GLU A 54 31.61 23.22 25.31
CA GLU A 54 30.87 24.00 26.30
C GLU A 54 30.37 25.36 25.76
N LEU A 55 29.05 25.61 25.84
CA LEU A 55 28.45 26.94 25.68
C LEU A 55 27.25 27.08 26.65
N PRO A 56 27.00 28.29 27.15
CA PRO A 56 26.40 28.55 28.46
C PRO A 56 24.89 28.26 28.52
N GLU A 57 24.46 27.86 29.72
CA GLU A 57 23.08 27.73 30.14
C GLU A 57 22.32 29.06 29.98
N GLU A 58 21.57 29.21 28.88
CA GLU A 58 20.45 30.14 28.86
C GLU A 58 19.17 29.36 29.14
N LEU A 59 18.70 29.54 30.38
CA LEU A 59 17.41 29.13 30.89
C LEU A 59 16.30 29.79 30.06
N ASP A 60 15.67 29.02 29.16
CA ASP A 60 14.34 29.35 28.65
C ASP A 60 13.33 28.35 29.25
N SER A 61 13.20 28.42 30.57
CA SER A 61 12.11 27.79 31.30
C SER A 61 10.92 28.76 31.30
N GLU A 62 10.23 28.85 30.17
CA GLU A 62 8.82 29.24 30.14
C GLU A 62 7.97 27.97 30.00
N ASP A 63 8.05 27.11 31.02
CA ASP A 63 7.01 26.13 31.29
C ASP A 63 5.82 26.90 31.91
N ASP A 64 5.13 27.64 31.04
CA ASP A 64 3.90 28.34 31.39
C ASP A 64 2.76 27.33 31.25
N ASP A 65 2.44 26.68 32.37
CA ASP A 65 1.24 25.86 32.60
C ASP A 65 -0.03 26.73 32.46
N GLU A 66 -0.27 27.27 31.27
CA GLU A 66 -1.34 28.19 30.92
C GLU A 66 -2.59 27.46 30.40
N ASP A 67 -2.85 26.22 30.85
CA ASP A 67 -3.99 25.43 30.36
C ASP A 67 -5.36 25.97 30.79
N ASN A 68 -5.38 27.04 31.62
CA ASN A 68 -6.60 27.73 32.04
C ASN A 68 -6.67 29.20 31.59
N VAL A 69 -6.21 29.53 30.38
CA VAL A 69 -6.42 30.89 29.82
C VAL A 69 -7.91 31.13 29.49
N PRO A 70 -8.55 32.19 30.01
CA PRO A 70 -9.93 32.56 29.66
C PRO A 70 -10.11 32.85 28.16
N LEU A 71 -11.27 32.49 27.59
CA LEU A 71 -11.60 32.68 26.16
C LEU A 71 -11.35 34.11 25.64
N ALA A 72 -11.50 35.12 26.49
CA ALA A 72 -11.24 36.53 26.15
C ALA A 72 -9.76 36.81 25.83
N LYS A 73 -8.83 36.05 26.42
CA LYS A 73 -7.37 36.18 26.22
C LYS A 73 -6.83 35.28 25.10
N LEU A 74 -7.64 34.38 24.52
CA LEU A 74 -7.24 33.56 23.37
C LEU A 74 -7.01 34.40 22.09
N ARG A 75 -7.69 35.55 21.96
CA ARG A 75 -7.48 36.45 20.81
C ARG A 75 -6.07 37.01 20.77
N THR A 76 -5.48 37.25 21.93
CA THR A 76 -4.10 37.75 22.09
C THR A 76 -3.05 36.65 22.15
N SER A 77 -3.45 35.38 22.29
CA SER A 77 -2.52 34.25 22.27
C SER A 77 -1.88 34.07 20.89
N ASN A 78 -0.58 33.78 20.86
CA ASN A 78 0.16 33.48 19.64
C ASN A 78 -0.08 32.05 19.10
N HIS A 79 -1.11 31.36 19.61
CA HIS A 79 -1.44 30.00 19.21
C HIS A 79 -2.91 29.87 18.78
N TYR A 80 -3.18 29.00 17.81
CA TYR A 80 -4.49 28.37 17.59
C TYR A 80 -4.58 27.15 18.49
N VAL A 81 -5.64 27.07 19.30
CA VAL A 81 -5.82 26.00 20.28
C VAL A 81 -7.11 25.26 19.97
N VAL A 82 -7.03 23.96 19.75
CA VAL A 82 -8.18 23.07 19.60
C VAL A 82 -8.42 22.38 20.92
N ARG A 83 -9.64 22.52 21.47
CA ARG A 83 -10.03 21.98 22.76
C ARG A 83 -11.23 21.04 22.63
N ARG A 84 -11.27 19.97 23.43
CA ARG A 84 -12.39 19.02 23.54
C ARG A 84 -12.95 19.03 24.96
N LYS A 85 -14.27 19.01 25.08
CA LYS A 85 -14.94 18.82 26.38
C LYS A 85 -15.00 17.34 26.71
N LEU A 86 -14.53 16.99 27.91
CA LEU A 86 -14.60 15.66 28.48
C LEU A 86 -15.94 15.44 29.19
N ARG A 87 -16.31 14.17 29.41
CA ARG A 87 -17.58 13.77 30.05
C ARG A 87 -17.72 14.28 31.49
N ASN A 88 -16.60 14.51 32.19
CA ASN A 88 -16.55 15.09 33.54
C ASN A 88 -16.74 16.63 33.55
N GLY A 89 -16.97 17.26 32.39
CA GLY A 89 -17.15 18.70 32.25
C GLY A 89 -15.84 19.48 32.06
N ASN A 90 -14.68 18.82 32.21
CA ASN A 90 -13.39 19.46 31.99
C ASN A 90 -13.10 19.63 30.50
N THR A 91 -12.22 20.57 30.17
CA THR A 91 -11.81 20.83 28.79
C THR A 91 -10.35 20.48 28.63
N GLU A 92 -10.02 19.68 27.63
CA GLU A 92 -8.67 19.22 27.30
C GLU A 92 -8.19 19.86 26.00
N THR A 93 -6.94 20.31 25.94
CA THR A 93 -6.32 20.82 24.72
C THR A 93 -5.79 19.65 23.89
N ILE A 94 -6.26 19.48 22.66
CA ILE A 94 -5.82 18.40 21.75
C ILE A 94 -4.65 18.87 20.90
N TYR A 95 -4.78 20.06 20.30
CA TYR A 95 -3.76 20.60 19.40
C TYR A 95 -3.49 22.07 19.70
N ARG A 96 -2.21 22.45 19.62
CA ARG A 96 -1.73 23.83 19.80
C ARG A 96 -0.81 24.17 18.62
N TRP A 97 -1.22 25.12 17.78
CA TRP A 97 -0.49 25.54 16.59
C TRP A 97 -0.02 26.98 16.75
N LYS A 98 1.26 27.27 16.56
CA LYS A 98 1.76 28.65 16.63
C LYS A 98 1.29 29.44 15.40
N LYS A 99 0.83 30.67 15.59
CA LYS A 99 0.37 31.57 14.52
C LYS A 99 1.52 32.14 13.70
N THR A 100 2.67 32.32 14.34
CA THR A 100 3.89 32.83 13.70
C THR A 100 4.82 31.68 13.36
N ALA A 101 5.52 31.80 12.23
CA ALA A 101 6.61 30.90 11.89
C ALA A 101 7.67 30.87 13.01
N PRO A 102 8.33 29.73 13.25
CA PRO A 102 9.44 29.64 14.18
C PRO A 102 10.58 30.59 13.77
N ASN A 103 11.34 31.09 14.74
CA ASN A 103 12.48 31.97 14.47
C ASN A 103 13.57 31.18 13.69
N PRO A 104 13.98 31.63 12.49
CA PRO A 104 14.96 30.91 11.68
C PRO A 104 16.38 30.90 12.28
N SER A 105 16.66 31.75 13.26
CA SER A 105 17.97 31.81 13.93
C SER A 105 18.15 30.75 15.02
N VAL A 106 17.16 29.89 15.26
CA VAL A 106 17.21 28.84 16.28
C VAL A 106 17.55 27.50 15.62
N ARG A 107 18.35 26.69 16.30
CA ARG A 107 18.68 25.33 15.86
C ARG A 107 17.40 24.50 15.70
N THR A 108 17.19 23.89 14.54
CA THR A 108 16.14 22.91 14.32
C THR A 108 16.31 21.73 15.28
N ARG A 109 15.26 21.37 16.01
CA ARG A 109 15.27 20.20 16.91
C ARG A 109 15.57 18.93 16.10
N GLN A 110 16.31 17.98 16.68
CA GLN A 110 16.75 16.76 15.98
C GLN A 110 15.59 15.99 15.31
N HIS A 111 14.45 15.83 15.99
CA HIS A 111 13.28 15.14 15.43
C HIS A 111 12.60 15.87 14.26
N ASN A 112 12.89 17.16 14.06
CA ASN A 112 12.38 17.95 12.92
C ASN A 112 13.39 18.02 11.77
N ILE A 113 14.59 17.45 11.93
CA ILE A 113 15.57 17.38 10.86
C ILE A 113 15.16 16.22 9.95
N ILE A 114 14.75 16.56 8.72
CA ILE A 114 14.50 15.57 7.68
C ILE A 114 15.85 15.00 7.25
N SER A 115 16.25 13.87 7.84
CA SER A 115 17.53 13.21 7.56
C SER A 115 17.52 12.41 6.26
N HIS A 116 16.35 11.91 5.86
CA HIS A 116 16.18 11.15 4.62
C HIS A 116 15.02 11.71 3.82
N LEU A 117 15.29 12.04 2.56
CA LEU A 117 14.23 12.40 1.62
C LEU A 117 13.39 11.16 1.30
N PRO A 118 12.05 11.30 1.18
CA PRO A 118 11.20 10.22 0.74
C PRO A 118 11.58 9.83 -0.70
N GLY A 119 11.80 8.54 -0.93
CA GLY A 119 12.15 8.03 -2.24
C GLY A 119 12.44 6.52 -2.24
N PRO A 120 12.49 5.90 -3.42
CA PRO A 120 12.83 4.48 -3.55
C PRO A 120 14.26 4.25 -3.04
N ARG A 121 14.42 3.21 -2.23
CA ARG A 121 15.71 2.84 -1.63
C ARG A 121 16.39 1.75 -2.47
N TYR A 122 17.72 1.69 -2.39
CA TYR A 122 18.55 0.61 -2.94
C TYR A 122 18.28 0.33 -4.43
N ILE A 123 17.90 -0.90 -4.76
CA ILE A 123 17.66 -1.40 -6.12
C ILE A 123 16.60 -0.56 -6.83
N GLY A 124 15.62 -0.03 -6.11
CA GLY A 124 14.60 0.87 -6.67
C GLY A 124 15.14 2.25 -7.06
N ARG A 125 16.30 2.67 -6.53
CA ARG A 125 16.96 3.94 -6.89
C ARG A 125 17.63 3.87 -8.26
N ASP A 126 18.21 2.71 -8.58
CA ASP A 126 19.00 2.51 -9.80
C ASP A 126 18.12 2.10 -11.00
N CYS A 127 16.82 1.88 -10.78
CA CYS A 127 15.85 1.57 -11.83
C CYS A 127 15.63 2.77 -12.75
N ASN A 128 16.08 2.66 -13.99
CA ASN A 128 15.96 3.75 -14.98
C ASN A 128 14.83 3.53 -15.98
N THR A 129 14.25 2.33 -16.02
CA THR A 129 13.19 1.99 -16.96
C THR A 129 11.94 1.47 -16.24
N PRO A 130 10.73 1.73 -16.78
CA PRO A 130 9.50 1.19 -16.21
C PRO A 130 9.48 -0.33 -16.13
N LEU A 131 10.14 -1.02 -17.08
CA LEU A 131 10.19 -2.47 -17.13
C LEU A 131 11.13 -3.06 -16.07
N GLU A 132 12.24 -2.38 -15.79
CA GLU A 132 13.14 -2.74 -14.70
C GLU A 132 12.46 -2.56 -13.34
N ALA A 133 11.78 -1.43 -13.14
CA ALA A 133 10.96 -1.19 -11.95
C ALA A 133 9.85 -2.24 -11.81
N TRP A 134 9.15 -2.58 -12.91
CA TRP A 134 8.13 -3.63 -12.92
C TRP A 134 8.70 -5.00 -12.51
N SER A 135 9.92 -5.32 -12.96
CA SER A 135 10.59 -6.58 -12.65
C SER A 135 10.98 -6.71 -11.17
N LEU A 136 11.03 -5.60 -10.41
CA LEU A 136 11.19 -5.64 -8.96
C LEU A 136 9.93 -6.14 -8.24
N PHE A 137 8.75 -5.80 -8.77
CA PHE A 137 7.48 -6.27 -8.22
C PHE A 137 7.14 -7.69 -8.69
N PHE A 138 7.52 -8.04 -9.92
CA PHE A 138 7.32 -9.36 -10.51
C PHE A 138 8.66 -9.99 -10.88
N PRO A 139 9.42 -10.48 -9.89
CA PRO A 139 10.69 -11.16 -10.14
C PRO A 139 10.46 -12.46 -10.93
N ILE A 140 11.50 -12.90 -11.63
CA ILE A 140 11.42 -14.08 -12.52
C ILE A 140 10.97 -15.35 -11.78
N ASP A 141 11.35 -15.50 -10.51
CA ASP A 141 11.00 -16.66 -9.69
C ASP A 141 9.48 -16.72 -9.41
N VAL A 142 8.85 -15.56 -9.19
CA VAL A 142 7.39 -15.48 -9.03
C VAL A 142 6.70 -15.86 -10.34
N LEU A 143 7.20 -15.38 -11.48
CA LEU A 143 6.66 -15.75 -12.79
C LEU A 143 6.82 -17.26 -13.06
N ASN A 144 7.96 -17.84 -12.69
CA ASN A 144 8.21 -19.27 -12.81
C ASN A 144 7.22 -20.09 -11.96
N ASN A 145 6.97 -19.66 -10.72
CA ASN A 145 5.99 -20.31 -9.85
C ASN A 145 4.58 -20.26 -10.45
N ILE A 146 4.17 -19.11 -10.99
CA ILE A 146 2.87 -18.98 -11.67
C ILE A 146 2.78 -19.95 -12.84
N VAL A 147 3.80 -19.99 -13.70
CA VAL A 147 3.84 -20.90 -14.85
C VAL A 147 3.78 -22.36 -14.40
N GLN A 148 4.56 -22.74 -13.38
CA GLN A 148 4.59 -24.11 -12.87
C GLN A 148 3.20 -24.56 -12.38
N TYR A 149 2.61 -23.84 -11.43
CA TYR A 149 1.33 -24.25 -10.86
C TYR A 149 0.17 -24.15 -11.86
N THR A 150 0.24 -23.20 -12.80
CA THR A 150 -0.73 -23.12 -13.90
C THR A 150 -0.63 -24.35 -14.81
N ASN A 151 0.59 -24.78 -15.14
CA ASN A 151 0.82 -25.98 -15.94
C ASN A 151 0.39 -27.26 -15.25
N GLU A 152 0.65 -27.39 -13.95
CA GLU A 152 0.12 -28.49 -13.14
C GLU A 152 -1.41 -28.53 -13.23
N LYS A 153 -2.08 -27.37 -13.12
CA LYS A 153 -3.54 -27.30 -13.26
C LYS A 153 -4.02 -27.66 -14.65
N ILE A 154 -3.36 -27.18 -15.71
CA ILE A 154 -3.70 -27.48 -17.10
C ILE A 154 -3.65 -28.98 -17.34
N GLN A 155 -2.62 -29.68 -16.84
CA GLN A 155 -2.51 -31.14 -16.96
C GLN A 155 -3.72 -31.85 -16.35
N THR A 156 -4.21 -31.41 -15.18
CA THR A 156 -5.41 -32.02 -14.56
C THR A 156 -6.71 -31.78 -15.32
N LEU A 157 -6.78 -30.74 -16.15
CA LEU A 157 -7.98 -30.38 -16.90
C LEU A 157 -7.91 -30.80 -18.37
N GLN A 158 -6.74 -31.20 -18.86
CA GLN A 158 -6.48 -31.49 -20.27
C GLN A 158 -7.49 -32.48 -20.87
N ASP A 159 -7.84 -33.53 -20.12
CA ASP A 159 -8.80 -34.57 -20.54
C ASP A 159 -10.24 -34.04 -20.72
N LYS A 160 -10.58 -32.90 -20.12
CA LYS A 160 -11.91 -32.28 -20.24
C LYS A 160 -12.08 -31.48 -21.53
N TYR A 161 -10.99 -31.17 -22.23
CA TYR A 161 -11.03 -30.38 -23.46
C TYR A 161 -11.00 -31.29 -24.68
N GLY A 162 -11.98 -31.11 -25.59
CA GLY A 162 -12.05 -31.89 -26.83
C GLY A 162 -10.98 -31.54 -27.87
N ARG A 163 -10.25 -30.43 -27.68
CA ARG A 163 -9.19 -29.95 -28.59
C ARG A 163 -7.89 -29.78 -27.83
N SER A 164 -6.83 -30.39 -28.35
CA SER A 164 -5.49 -30.33 -27.75
C SER A 164 -4.93 -28.90 -27.63
N ARG A 165 -5.33 -27.97 -28.51
CA ARG A 165 -4.89 -26.57 -28.47
C ARG A 165 -5.42 -25.80 -27.25
N ASP A 166 -6.58 -26.17 -26.73
CA ASP A 166 -7.27 -25.37 -25.71
C ASP A 166 -6.69 -25.61 -24.30
N ALA A 167 -5.85 -26.65 -24.14
CA ALA A 167 -5.17 -27.01 -22.89
C ALA A 167 -3.69 -27.32 -23.13
N GLN A 168 -2.98 -26.38 -23.78
CA GLN A 168 -1.53 -26.42 -23.91
C GLN A 168 -0.85 -25.82 -22.67
N PRO A 169 0.34 -26.31 -22.28
CA PRO A 169 1.10 -25.70 -21.20
C PRO A 169 1.50 -24.27 -21.57
N THR A 170 1.48 -23.38 -20.59
CA THR A 170 1.87 -21.99 -20.71
C THR A 170 3.35 -21.77 -20.44
N ASN A 171 3.84 -20.62 -20.86
CA ASN A 171 5.23 -20.19 -20.69
C ASN A 171 5.31 -18.75 -20.14
N ILE A 172 6.52 -18.33 -19.76
CA ILE A 172 6.77 -16.99 -19.20
C ILE A 172 6.31 -15.85 -20.13
N PRO A 173 6.60 -15.85 -21.45
CA PRO A 173 6.13 -14.77 -22.31
C PRO A 173 4.61 -14.72 -22.43
N GLU A 174 3.91 -15.85 -22.41
CA GLU A 174 2.44 -15.88 -22.38
C GLU A 174 1.87 -15.30 -21.09
N ILE A 175 2.43 -15.64 -19.92
CA ILE A 175 2.00 -15.05 -18.63
C ILE A 175 2.28 -13.55 -18.61
N ARG A 176 3.42 -13.09 -19.14
CA ARG A 176 3.72 -11.66 -19.28
C ARG A 176 2.75 -10.96 -20.24
N ALA A 177 2.39 -11.60 -21.35
CA ALA A 177 1.41 -11.08 -22.29
C ALA A 177 0.02 -10.98 -21.64
N LEU A 178 -0.38 -11.97 -20.85
CA LEU A 178 -1.62 -11.96 -20.08
C LEU A 178 -1.65 -10.79 -19.07
N LEU A 179 -0.57 -10.58 -18.31
CA LEU A 179 -0.48 -9.44 -17.38
C LEU A 179 -0.54 -8.10 -18.11
N GLY A 180 0.12 -7.98 -19.27
CA GLY A 180 0.04 -6.80 -20.13
C GLY A 180 -1.39 -6.53 -20.61
N LEU A 181 -2.13 -7.58 -20.96
CA LEU A 181 -3.53 -7.50 -21.35
C LEU A 181 -4.43 -7.02 -20.19
N LEU A 182 -4.19 -7.54 -18.99
CA LEU A 182 -4.90 -7.12 -17.78
C LEU A 182 -4.64 -5.64 -17.45
N TYR A 183 -3.40 -5.16 -17.59
CA TYR A 183 -3.11 -3.74 -17.43
C TYR A 183 -3.85 -2.90 -18.47
N LEU A 184 -3.92 -3.33 -19.72
CA LEU A 184 -4.66 -2.62 -20.74
C LEU A 184 -6.15 -2.51 -20.40
N ILE A 185 -6.79 -3.61 -19.98
CA ILE A 185 -8.18 -3.62 -19.52
C ILE A 185 -8.36 -2.65 -18.32
N GLY A 186 -7.43 -2.67 -17.37
CA GLY A 186 -7.42 -1.78 -16.22
C GLY A 186 -7.32 -0.30 -16.61
N THR A 187 -6.46 0.05 -17.57
CA THR A 187 -6.34 1.44 -18.06
C THR A 187 -7.60 1.94 -18.76
N GLN A 188 -8.37 1.04 -19.37
CA GLN A 188 -9.64 1.36 -20.02
C GLN A 188 -10.82 1.38 -19.04
N LYS A 189 -10.59 1.07 -17.76
CA LYS A 189 -11.62 0.96 -16.71
C LYS A 189 -12.69 -0.10 -17.02
N SER A 190 -12.37 -1.09 -17.84
CA SER A 190 -13.31 -2.12 -18.32
C SER A 190 -13.25 -3.42 -17.50
N CYS A 191 -12.82 -3.36 -16.23
CA CYS A 191 -12.66 -4.54 -15.38
C CYS A 191 -13.97 -5.29 -15.08
N HIS A 192 -15.10 -4.60 -15.20
CA HIS A 192 -16.45 -5.14 -14.98
C HIS A 192 -17.12 -5.64 -16.27
N VAL A 193 -16.50 -5.40 -17.43
CA VAL A 193 -17.05 -5.75 -18.74
C VAL A 193 -16.80 -7.23 -19.00
N LYS A 194 -17.78 -7.90 -19.62
CA LYS A 194 -17.65 -9.32 -19.94
C LYS A 194 -16.53 -9.53 -20.96
N ILE A 195 -15.78 -10.62 -20.80
CA ILE A 195 -14.67 -10.98 -21.70
C ILE A 195 -15.12 -11.01 -23.17
N GLU A 196 -16.32 -11.51 -23.45
CA GLU A 196 -16.86 -11.55 -24.82
C GLU A 196 -17.00 -10.15 -25.42
N GLU A 197 -17.47 -9.17 -24.65
CA GLU A 197 -17.60 -7.78 -25.06
C GLU A 197 -16.23 -7.12 -25.22
N VAL A 198 -15.28 -7.45 -24.34
CA VAL A 198 -13.89 -6.97 -24.40
C VAL A 198 -13.17 -7.41 -25.69
N PHE A 199 -13.48 -8.60 -26.20
CA PHE A 199 -12.88 -9.16 -27.42
C PHE A 199 -13.82 -9.15 -28.64
N SER A 200 -14.95 -8.42 -28.57
CA SER A 200 -15.90 -8.31 -29.67
C SER A 200 -15.27 -7.65 -30.90
N ALA A 201 -15.52 -8.25 -32.08
CA ALA A 201 -15.03 -7.75 -33.35
C ALA A 201 -15.87 -6.58 -33.91
N ASP A 202 -16.97 -6.22 -33.24
CA ASP A 202 -17.98 -5.28 -33.73
C ASP A 202 -17.54 -3.80 -33.69
N GLY A 203 -16.27 -3.53 -33.37
CA GLY A 203 -15.65 -2.21 -33.52
C GLY A 203 -16.09 -1.18 -32.48
N THR A 204 -17.05 -1.54 -31.63
CA THR A 204 -17.35 -0.78 -30.41
C THR A 204 -16.36 -1.22 -29.34
N GLU A 205 -15.50 -0.27 -28.96
CA GLU A 205 -14.83 -0.17 -27.65
C GLU A 205 -13.43 -0.83 -27.53
N HIS A 206 -12.45 -0.14 -28.12
CA HIS A 206 -11.12 0.15 -27.53
C HIS A 206 -9.98 -0.90 -27.55
N MET A 207 -10.23 -2.21 -27.70
CA MET A 207 -9.14 -3.20 -27.59
C MET A 207 -8.54 -3.71 -28.90
N SER A 208 -9.28 -3.71 -30.02
CA SER A 208 -8.76 -4.20 -31.31
C SER A 208 -7.59 -3.34 -31.84
N GLU A 209 -7.70 -2.01 -31.74
CA GLU A 209 -6.66 -1.08 -32.19
C GLU A 209 -5.44 -1.09 -31.24
N THR A 210 -5.67 -1.24 -29.93
CA THR A 210 -4.61 -1.15 -28.92
C THR A 210 -3.82 -2.45 -28.76
N CYS A 211 -4.45 -3.63 -28.91
CA CYS A 211 -3.75 -4.92 -28.97
C CYS A 211 -2.74 -4.97 -30.14
N SER A 212 -3.09 -4.39 -31.30
CA SER A 212 -2.17 -4.36 -32.45
C SER A 212 -0.92 -3.52 -32.19
N LEU A 213 -1.08 -2.35 -31.54
CA LEU A 213 0.01 -1.41 -31.28
C LEU A 213 0.89 -1.83 -30.08
N SER A 214 0.32 -2.50 -29.07
CA SER A 214 1.07 -2.97 -27.89
C SER A 214 1.82 -4.28 -28.15
N LEU A 215 1.24 -5.23 -28.90
CA LEU A 215 1.95 -6.45 -29.32
C LEU A 215 3.12 -6.14 -30.27
N LEU A 216 2.97 -5.17 -31.19
CA LEU A 216 4.06 -4.76 -32.08
C LEU A 216 5.17 -3.97 -31.36
N LYS A 217 4.85 -3.18 -30.33
CA LYS A 217 5.86 -2.38 -29.61
C LYS A 217 6.60 -3.14 -28.51
N LEU A 218 5.96 -4.11 -27.85
CA LEU A 218 6.59 -4.88 -26.76
C LEU A 218 7.33 -6.14 -27.24
N PHE A 219 6.95 -6.72 -28.39
CA PHE A 219 7.54 -7.97 -28.89
C PHE A 219 8.19 -7.83 -30.28
N GLY A 220 8.08 -6.67 -30.93
CA GLY A 220 8.64 -6.40 -32.25
C GLY A 220 10.10 -5.93 -32.25
N THR A 221 11.02 -6.64 -31.59
CA THR A 221 12.46 -6.65 -31.93
C THR A 221 13.14 -7.90 -31.33
N ALA A 222 12.77 -9.07 -31.81
CA ALA A 222 13.65 -10.24 -31.74
C ALA A 222 13.73 -10.81 -33.16
N LYS A 223 14.82 -10.45 -33.84
CA LYS A 223 15.22 -11.02 -35.13
C LYS A 223 16.50 -11.79 -34.92
#